data_AF-A0A165EGV9-F1
#
_entry.id   AF-A0A165EGV9-F1
#
_cell.length_a   1.000
_cell.length_b   1.000
_cell.length_c   1.000
_cell.angle_alpha   90.00
_cell.angle_beta   90.00
_cell.angle_gamma   90.00
#
_symmetry.space_group_name_H-M   'P 1'
#
loop_
_entity.id
_entity.type
_entity.pdbx_description
1 polymer ?
#
loop_
_entity_poly.entity_id
_entity_poly.type
_entity_poly.pdbx_seq_one_letter_code
_entity_poly.pdbx_strand_id
1 'polypeptide(L)'
;MSLAVTIVFLAFVLVCLADAQNVQTITAGYSKGSDSPLNVTAAVGDVLYFSIIDTGKHTFSQTSLDHPCVALAGGFSTGVDPRDNVDFGVKLLEGNATVYYACMHHCHDGEVGTVNAALDPTAPGSFDAFVLAAKGSNVTDFTPAANVSTPGTYANGTLFVLSDADIKSIIESYEHLTVPSWAFGLIFVGIVAIMMGSLYLLARYWLRSIRAKAQAKADDEERSWELESVSSKTLVEGQPRAPVRRADPFEGFPI
;
A
#
# COMPACT_ATOMS: atom_id res chain seq x y z
N MET A 1 20.32 -13.48 -15.14
CA MET A 1 19.18 -13.91 -14.31
C MET A 1 17.93 -13.62 -15.14
N SER A 2 17.09 -14.64 -15.33
CA SER A 2 16.06 -14.65 -16.38
C SER A 2 14.91 -13.69 -16.07
N LEU A 3 14.47 -12.94 -17.09
CA LEU A 3 13.27 -12.08 -17.11
C LEU A 3 12.03 -12.78 -16.50
N ALA A 4 11.97 -14.12 -16.59
CA ALA A 4 10.90 -14.92 -16.03
C ALA A 4 10.82 -14.88 -14.49
N VAL A 5 11.96 -14.76 -13.78
CA VAL A 5 11.98 -14.72 -12.32
C VAL A 5 11.44 -13.39 -11.80
N THR A 6 11.73 -12.29 -12.51
CA THR A 6 11.21 -10.95 -12.19
C THR A 6 9.71 -10.84 -12.47
N ILE A 7 9.20 -11.44 -13.56
CA ILE A 7 7.77 -11.43 -13.89
C ILE A 7 6.95 -12.21 -12.85
N VAL A 8 7.44 -13.37 -12.39
CA VAL A 8 6.74 -14.16 -11.37
C VAL A 8 6.72 -13.44 -10.02
N PHE A 9 7.83 -12.79 -9.63
CA PHE A 9 7.87 -12.00 -8.40
C PHE A 9 6.93 -10.78 -8.46
N LEU A 10 6.88 -10.07 -9.59
CA LEU A 10 6.02 -8.92 -9.78
C LEU A 10 4.53 -9.30 -9.79
N ALA A 11 4.18 -10.43 -10.42
CA ALA A 11 2.83 -10.96 -10.43
C ALA A 11 2.36 -11.39 -9.02
N PHE A 12 3.24 -11.97 -8.20
CA PHE A 12 2.91 -12.35 -6.83
C PHE A 12 2.68 -11.14 -5.92
N VAL A 13 3.42 -10.04 -6.14
CA VAL A 13 3.20 -8.77 -5.41
C VAL A 13 1.89 -8.10 -5.84
N LEU A 14 1.52 -8.20 -7.13
CA LEU A 14 0.27 -7.61 -7.64
C LEU A 14 -1.00 -8.30 -7.13
N VAL A 15 -0.95 -9.61 -6.87
CA VAL A 15 -2.11 -10.40 -6.39
C VAL A 15 -2.45 -10.12 -4.92
N CYS A 16 -1.55 -9.50 -4.15
CA CYS A 16 -1.79 -9.14 -2.76
C CYS A 16 -2.42 -7.75 -2.56
N LEU A 17 -2.72 -6.99 -3.61
CA LEU A 17 -3.64 -5.84 -3.51
C LEU A 17 -5.10 -6.31 -3.50
N ALA A 18 -5.40 -7.30 -2.66
CA ALA A 18 -6.77 -7.51 -2.25
C ALA A 18 -7.24 -6.20 -1.61
N ASP A 19 -8.36 -5.67 -2.08
CA ASP A 19 -9.02 -4.52 -1.47
C ASP A 19 -9.38 -4.93 -0.04
N ALA A 20 -8.51 -4.57 0.90
CA ALA A 20 -8.75 -4.81 2.30
C ALA A 20 -9.89 -3.87 2.66
N GLN A 21 -11.09 -4.43 2.70
CA GLN A 21 -12.20 -3.80 3.39
C GLN A 21 -11.65 -3.29 4.74
N ASN A 22 -12.01 -2.08 5.14
CA ASN A 22 -11.71 -1.58 6.48
C ASN A 22 -12.99 -1.46 7.31
N VAL A 23 -12.94 -1.85 8.58
CA VAL A 23 -14.03 -1.59 9.55
C VAL A 23 -13.63 -0.38 10.38
N GLN A 24 -14.36 0.71 10.22
CA GLN A 24 -14.17 1.95 10.97
C GLN A 24 -15.26 2.08 12.03
N THR A 25 -14.86 2.03 13.30
CA THR A 25 -15.79 2.18 14.42
C THR A 25 -16.03 3.66 14.72
N ILE A 26 -17.30 4.06 14.71
CA ILE A 26 -17.81 5.37 15.08
C ILE A 26 -18.61 5.21 16.36
N THR A 27 -18.27 5.95 17.41
CA THR A 27 -18.84 5.75 18.74
C THR A 27 -19.58 7.00 19.24
N ALA A 28 -20.82 6.84 19.68
CA ALA A 28 -21.62 7.87 20.35
C ALA A 28 -21.75 7.58 21.85
N GLY A 29 -22.00 8.63 22.64
CA GLY A 29 -22.19 8.51 24.09
C GLY A 29 -21.02 8.99 24.96
N TYR A 30 -19.98 9.61 24.40
CA TYR A 30 -18.93 10.17 25.24
C TYR A 30 -19.42 11.46 25.94
N SER A 31 -19.29 11.50 27.26
CA SER A 31 -19.57 12.69 28.07
C SER A 31 -18.73 13.87 27.56
N LYS A 32 -19.39 14.85 26.91
CA LYS A 32 -18.84 16.12 26.42
C LYS A 32 -17.37 16.05 25.98
N GLY A 33 -17.16 15.53 24.77
CA GLY A 33 -16.11 16.05 23.88
C GLY A 33 -14.78 15.30 23.78
N SER A 34 -14.72 13.97 23.73
CA SER A 34 -13.44 13.34 23.37
C SER A 34 -13.54 11.99 22.63
N ASP A 35 -12.74 11.91 21.56
CA ASP A 35 -11.97 10.75 21.08
C ASP A 35 -12.56 9.70 20.11
N SER A 36 -13.82 9.76 19.68
CA SER A 36 -14.25 9.03 18.48
C SER A 36 -14.38 9.99 17.29
N PRO A 37 -13.75 9.72 16.12
CA PRO A 37 -13.84 10.64 15.01
C PRO A 37 -15.27 10.65 14.49
N LEU A 38 -16.00 11.72 14.80
CA LEU A 38 -17.28 12.03 14.17
C LEU A 38 -17.08 12.41 12.69
N ASN A 39 -15.85 12.63 12.24
CA ASN A 39 -15.52 12.82 10.83
C ASN A 39 -14.53 11.74 10.37
N VAL A 40 -14.97 10.85 9.46
CA VAL A 40 -14.17 9.73 8.96
C VAL A 40 -13.98 9.81 7.45
N THR A 41 -12.91 9.20 6.93
CA THR A 41 -12.70 9.00 5.49
C THR A 41 -12.79 7.50 5.22
N ALA A 42 -13.69 7.09 4.32
CA ALA A 42 -13.96 5.69 4.02
C ALA A 42 -13.94 5.45 2.51
N ALA A 43 -13.32 4.34 2.11
CA ALA A 43 -13.31 3.88 0.73
C ALA A 43 -14.57 3.05 0.41
N VAL A 44 -14.91 2.95 -0.87
CA VAL A 44 -15.95 2.02 -1.31
C VAL A 44 -15.57 0.61 -0.87
N GLY A 45 -16.52 -0.10 -0.27
CA GLY A 45 -16.31 -1.39 0.37
C GLY A 45 -16.23 -1.30 1.89
N ASP A 46 -15.72 -0.21 2.47
CA ASP A 46 -15.54 -0.08 3.91
C ASP A 46 -16.86 -0.24 4.69
N VAL A 47 -16.74 -0.72 5.92
CA VAL A 47 -17.83 -0.82 6.89
C VAL A 47 -17.66 0.24 7.95
N LEU A 48 -18.68 1.06 8.11
CA LEU A 48 -18.81 2.00 9.22
C LEU A 48 -19.61 1.31 10.32
N TYR A 49 -18.97 0.99 11.43
CA TYR A 49 -19.60 0.36 12.58
C TYR A 49 -19.97 1.43 13.61
N PHE A 50 -21.25 1.72 13.75
CA PHE A 50 -21.75 2.68 14.70
C PHE A 50 -22.07 1.99 16.02
N SER A 51 -21.44 2.44 17.11
CA SER A 51 -21.60 1.88 18.44
C SER A 51 -22.05 2.94 19.45
N ILE A 52 -23.03 2.60 20.29
CA ILE A 52 -23.56 3.48 21.33
C ILE A 52 -23.14 2.93 22.68
N ILE A 53 -22.17 3.59 23.32
CA ILE A 53 -21.53 3.08 24.55
C ILE A 53 -22.10 3.65 25.85
N ASP A 54 -22.91 4.71 25.77
CA ASP A 54 -23.53 5.34 26.94
C ASP A 54 -25.00 4.94 27.09
N THR A 55 -25.49 5.10 28.32
CA THR A 55 -26.89 4.98 28.72
C THR A 55 -27.71 6.25 28.45
N GLY A 56 -27.06 7.30 27.94
CA GLY A 56 -27.69 8.53 27.46
C GLY A 56 -28.54 8.31 26.19
N LYS A 57 -29.32 9.32 25.83
CA LYS A 57 -30.19 9.28 24.66
C LYS A 57 -29.40 9.57 23.38
N HIS A 58 -28.64 8.61 22.88
CA HIS A 58 -27.84 8.75 21.66
C HIS A 58 -28.45 7.97 20.50
N THR A 59 -28.29 8.49 19.29
CA THR A 59 -28.78 7.87 18.05
C THR A 59 -27.84 8.24 16.91
N PHE A 60 -27.87 7.46 15.84
CA PHE A 60 -27.26 7.85 14.58
C PHE A 60 -28.35 7.85 13.52
N SER A 61 -28.63 9.01 12.93
CA SER A 61 -29.53 9.13 11.79
C SER A 61 -28.85 9.86 10.66
N GLN A 62 -28.94 9.33 9.45
CA GLN A 62 -28.47 10.03 8.27
C GLN A 62 -29.30 11.30 8.06
N THR A 63 -28.65 12.41 7.76
CA THR A 63 -29.26 13.72 7.50
C THR A 63 -28.62 14.35 6.26
N SER A 64 -28.79 15.65 6.07
CA SER A 64 -28.11 16.41 5.02
C SER A 64 -27.52 17.70 5.58
N LEU A 65 -26.56 18.29 4.86
CA LEU A 65 -25.99 19.58 5.21
C LEU A 65 -27.05 20.69 5.35
N ASP A 66 -28.04 20.71 4.45
CA ASP A 66 -29.12 21.71 4.45
C ASP A 66 -30.15 21.48 5.56
N HIS A 67 -30.31 20.22 6.01
CA HIS A 67 -31.26 19.82 7.03
C HIS A 67 -30.57 18.93 8.09
N PRO A 68 -29.65 19.50 8.90
CA PRO A 68 -28.74 18.72 9.75
C PRO A 68 -29.45 17.98 10.88
N CYS A 69 -30.60 18.48 11.33
CA CYS A 69 -31.40 17.89 12.42
C CYS A 69 -32.73 17.28 11.93
N VAL A 70 -32.78 16.83 10.66
CA VAL A 70 -33.93 16.14 10.07
C VAL A 70 -33.43 14.85 9.43
N ALA A 71 -34.03 13.71 9.76
CA ALA A 71 -33.66 12.45 9.10
C ALA A 71 -33.89 12.54 7.60
N LEU A 72 -32.88 12.08 6.85
CA LEU A 72 -32.96 11.97 5.41
C LEU A 72 -33.95 10.85 5.05
N ALA A 73 -34.91 11.16 4.19
CA ALA A 73 -35.84 10.17 3.68
C ALA A 73 -35.08 9.05 2.94
N GLY A 74 -35.29 7.80 3.36
CA GLY A 74 -34.57 6.65 2.82
C GLY A 74 -33.10 6.55 3.26
N GLY A 75 -32.68 7.32 4.27
CA GLY A 75 -31.39 7.16 4.93
C GLY A 75 -31.42 6.16 6.09
N PHE A 76 -30.27 5.90 6.70
CA PHE A 76 -30.18 5.00 7.87
C PHE A 76 -30.56 5.71 9.17
N SER A 77 -31.05 4.94 10.15
CA SER A 77 -31.26 5.43 11.52
C SER A 77 -31.18 4.26 12.52
N THR A 78 -30.60 4.49 13.70
CA THR A 78 -30.71 3.58 14.86
C THR A 78 -32.11 3.55 15.47
N GLY A 79 -33.00 4.46 15.05
CA GLY A 79 -34.33 4.64 15.65
C GLY A 79 -34.34 5.69 16.76
N VAL A 80 -35.54 5.88 17.35
CA VAL A 80 -35.86 6.93 18.32
C VAL A 80 -35.91 6.48 19.77
N ASP A 81 -35.93 5.17 20.08
CA ASP A 81 -35.98 4.74 21.48
C ASP A 81 -34.58 4.79 22.09
N PRO A 82 -34.33 5.68 23.06
CA PRO A 82 -33.02 5.85 23.69
C PRO A 82 -32.57 4.66 24.55
N ARG A 83 -33.36 3.58 24.64
CA ARG A 83 -33.03 2.39 25.45
C ARG A 83 -32.54 1.21 24.62
N ASP A 84 -32.67 1.29 23.31
CA ASP A 84 -32.14 0.28 22.42
C ASP A 84 -30.77 0.78 21.95
N ASN A 85 -29.73 0.51 22.75
CA ASN A 85 -28.34 0.65 22.33
C ASN A 85 -28.07 -0.36 21.22
N VAL A 86 -28.54 -0.04 20.01
CA VAL A 86 -28.38 -0.88 18.82
C VAL A 86 -27.13 -0.42 18.10
N ASP A 87 -26.09 -1.22 18.23
CA ASP A 87 -24.95 -1.11 17.34
C ASP A 87 -25.36 -1.58 15.93
N PHE A 88 -24.92 -0.87 14.89
CA PHE A 88 -25.23 -1.26 13.52
C PHE A 88 -24.08 -0.92 12.56
N GLY A 89 -24.00 -1.66 11.47
CA GLY A 89 -22.98 -1.51 10.45
C GLY A 89 -23.57 -0.94 9.17
N VAL A 90 -22.89 0.01 8.55
CA VAL A 90 -23.22 0.52 7.23
C VAL A 90 -22.04 0.30 6.30
N LYS A 91 -22.26 -0.43 5.21
CA LYS A 91 -21.26 -0.62 4.16
C LYS A 91 -21.38 0.47 3.11
N LEU A 92 -20.27 1.13 2.78
CA LEU A 92 -20.21 2.09 1.69
C LEU A 92 -20.14 1.35 0.35
N LEU A 93 -21.17 1.51 -0.49
CA LEU A 93 -21.31 0.77 -1.75
C LEU A 93 -20.84 1.56 -2.96
N GLU A 94 -20.96 2.88 -2.94
CA GLU A 94 -20.68 3.72 -4.11
C GLU A 94 -20.09 5.09 -3.72
N GLY A 95 -19.14 5.54 -4.53
CA GLY A 95 -18.70 6.93 -4.61
C GLY A 95 -17.85 7.45 -3.44
N ASN A 96 -17.37 8.68 -3.61
CA ASN A 96 -16.77 9.53 -2.59
C ASN A 96 -17.82 10.45 -1.94
N ALA A 97 -19.09 10.05 -1.99
CA ALA A 97 -20.19 10.90 -1.55
C ALA A 97 -20.06 11.20 -0.06
N THR A 98 -20.17 12.48 0.28
CA THR A 98 -20.17 12.89 1.68
C THR A 98 -21.46 12.42 2.35
N VAL A 99 -21.35 11.65 3.42
CA VAL A 99 -22.48 11.25 4.26
C VAL A 99 -22.50 12.18 5.46
N TYR A 100 -23.69 12.68 5.79
CA TYR A 100 -23.95 13.47 6.99
C TYR A 100 -24.85 12.66 7.91
N TYR A 101 -24.55 12.65 9.21
CA TYR A 101 -25.37 12.00 10.21
C TYR A 101 -25.40 12.80 11.51
N ALA A 102 -26.46 12.65 12.29
CA ALA A 102 -26.66 13.38 13.53
C ALA A 102 -27.33 12.51 14.59
N CYS A 103 -27.10 12.88 15.85
CA CYS A 103 -27.90 12.40 16.96
C CYS A 103 -29.21 13.19 17.04
N MET A 104 -30.33 12.46 17.10
CA MET A 104 -31.67 13.04 17.15
C MET A 104 -31.89 13.91 18.39
N HIS A 105 -31.23 13.59 19.50
CA HIS A 105 -31.41 14.30 20.77
C HIS A 105 -30.40 15.43 21.01
N HIS A 106 -29.21 15.35 20.40
CA HIS A 106 -28.12 16.31 20.66
C HIS A 106 -27.58 16.95 19.36
N CYS A 107 -28.36 16.92 18.27
CA CYS A 107 -27.98 17.60 17.01
C CYS A 107 -27.64 19.07 17.25
N HIS A 108 -28.49 19.78 18.01
CA HIS A 108 -28.30 21.19 18.35
C HIS A 108 -27.13 21.46 19.32
N ASP A 109 -26.68 20.42 20.03
CA ASP A 109 -25.45 20.50 20.84
C ASP A 109 -24.19 20.28 19.98
N GLY A 110 -24.37 19.91 18.71
CA GLY A 110 -23.31 19.60 17.76
C GLY A 110 -22.89 18.14 17.74
N GLU A 111 -23.72 17.21 18.25
CA GLU A 111 -23.50 15.76 18.08
C GLU A 111 -23.88 15.35 16.65
N VAL A 112 -22.99 15.69 15.73
CA VAL A 112 -23.10 15.42 14.30
C VAL A 112 -21.81 14.80 13.80
N GLY A 113 -21.89 14.10 12.68
CA GLY A 113 -20.74 13.48 12.05
C GLY A 113 -20.84 13.41 10.53
N THR A 114 -19.69 13.16 9.91
CA THR A 114 -19.52 13.08 8.46
C THR A 114 -18.66 11.90 8.04
N VAL A 115 -18.94 11.38 6.85
CA VAL A 115 -18.07 10.43 6.12
C VAL A 115 -17.66 11.13 4.84
N ASN A 116 -16.36 11.15 4.52
CA ASN A 116 -15.85 11.74 3.29
C ASN A 116 -16.22 13.23 3.10
N ALA A 117 -16.25 14.02 4.18
CA ALA A 117 -16.42 15.46 4.09
C ALA A 117 -15.18 16.15 3.50
N ALA A 118 -15.34 17.39 3.03
CA ALA A 118 -14.23 18.20 2.58
C ALA A 118 -13.21 18.40 3.72
N LEU A 119 -11.92 18.21 3.41
CA LEU A 119 -10.83 18.35 4.38
C LEU A 119 -10.55 19.82 4.75
N ASP A 120 -10.88 20.76 3.87
CA ASP A 120 -10.81 22.18 4.18
C ASP A 120 -11.98 22.58 5.09
N PRO A 121 -11.73 23.03 6.34
CA PRO A 121 -12.78 23.38 7.28
C PRO A 121 -13.66 24.53 6.81
N THR A 122 -13.16 25.37 5.89
CA THR A 122 -13.90 26.52 5.34
C THR A 122 -14.73 26.17 4.10
N ALA A 123 -14.53 24.98 3.53
CA ALA A 123 -15.26 24.57 2.33
C ALA A 123 -16.74 24.31 2.64
N PRO A 124 -17.66 24.66 1.72
CA PRO A 124 -19.03 24.17 1.77
C PRO A 124 -19.04 22.64 1.84
N GLY A 125 -19.70 22.09 2.85
CA GLY A 125 -19.76 20.65 3.08
C GLY A 125 -18.62 20.05 3.92
N SER A 126 -17.78 20.87 4.52
CA SER A 126 -16.86 20.45 5.58
C SER A 126 -17.61 19.98 6.83
N PHE A 127 -16.93 19.24 7.69
CA PHE A 127 -17.45 18.87 9.01
C PHE A 127 -17.81 20.10 9.86
N ASP A 128 -16.94 21.12 9.86
CA ASP A 128 -17.16 22.35 10.63
C ASP A 128 -18.38 23.13 10.15
N ALA A 129 -18.59 23.20 8.83
CA ALA A 129 -19.78 23.80 8.24
C ALA A 129 -21.06 23.05 8.70
N PHE A 130 -20.98 21.73 8.80
CA PHE A 130 -22.10 20.90 9.26
C PHE A 130 -22.40 21.07 10.76
N VAL A 131 -21.37 21.10 11.62
CA VAL A 131 -21.52 21.40 13.05
C VAL A 131 -22.17 22.78 13.25
N LEU A 132 -21.73 23.78 12.48
CA LEU A 132 -22.31 25.13 12.55
C LEU A 132 -23.76 25.14 12.09
N ALA A 133 -24.08 24.45 11.00
CA ALA A 133 -25.44 24.32 10.49
C ALA A 133 -26.37 23.63 11.51
N ALA A 134 -25.88 22.58 12.18
CA ALA A 134 -26.64 21.84 13.19
C ALA A 134 -26.99 22.71 14.39
N LYS A 135 -26.01 23.42 14.97
CA LYS A 135 -26.21 24.36 16.09
C LYS A 135 -27.10 25.55 15.74
N GLY A 136 -27.14 25.93 14.46
CA GLY A 136 -27.95 27.04 13.95
C GLY A 136 -29.32 26.62 13.43
N SER A 137 -29.68 25.34 13.48
CA SER A 137 -30.94 24.85 12.95
C SER A 137 -32.13 25.31 13.78
N ASN A 138 -33.21 25.72 13.13
CA ASN A 138 -34.44 26.17 13.80
C ASN A 138 -35.47 25.04 14.00
N VAL A 139 -35.13 23.80 13.63
CA VAL A 139 -36.02 22.64 13.79
C VAL A 139 -35.98 22.17 15.23
N THR A 140 -37.05 22.42 15.99
CA THR A 140 -37.10 22.12 17.44
C THR A 140 -37.26 20.65 17.76
N ASP A 141 -37.85 19.88 16.85
CA ASP A 141 -38.10 18.44 17.02
C ASP A 141 -37.43 17.68 15.88
N PHE A 142 -36.54 16.75 16.23
CA PHE A 142 -36.03 15.82 15.24
C PHE A 142 -37.21 14.99 14.72
N THR A 143 -37.51 15.13 13.42
CA THR A 143 -38.59 14.37 12.79
C THR A 143 -38.05 13.02 12.33
N PRO A 144 -38.54 11.88 12.87
CA PRO A 144 -38.14 10.56 12.40
C PRO A 144 -38.55 10.40 10.93
N ALA A 145 -37.71 9.80 10.09
CA ALA A 145 -38.11 9.49 8.72
C ALA A 145 -39.22 8.41 8.72
N ALA A 146 -40.21 8.57 7.85
CA ALA A 146 -41.11 7.47 7.52
C ALA A 146 -40.34 6.40 6.72
N ASN A 147 -40.60 5.12 7.00
CA ASN A 147 -39.87 3.98 6.41
C ASN A 147 -38.37 4.00 6.71
N VAL A 148 -38.00 4.06 7.99
CA VAL A 148 -36.70 3.53 8.42
C VAL A 148 -36.77 2.02 8.23
N SER A 149 -36.30 1.52 7.10
CA SER A 149 -36.01 0.12 6.89
C SER A 149 -35.10 -0.40 8.00
N THR A 150 -35.57 -1.42 8.70
CA THR A 150 -34.73 -2.47 9.28
C THR A 150 -33.66 -2.90 8.26
N PRO A 151 -32.51 -3.46 8.71
CA PRO A 151 -31.43 -3.88 7.83
C PRO A 151 -31.94 -4.59 6.58
N GLY A 152 -31.59 -4.10 5.38
CA GLY A 152 -31.84 -4.83 4.12
C GLY A 152 -32.49 -4.09 2.95
N THR A 153 -32.97 -2.84 3.05
CA THR A 153 -33.37 -2.11 1.82
C THR A 153 -33.38 -0.59 1.98
N TYR A 154 -32.49 0.14 1.29
CA TYR A 154 -32.63 1.58 1.09
C TYR A 154 -32.28 2.00 -0.33
N ALA A 155 -32.95 3.07 -0.74
CA ALA A 155 -33.07 3.58 -2.09
C ALA A 155 -32.19 4.83 -2.29
N ASN A 156 -30.87 4.68 -2.22
CA ASN A 156 -29.98 5.63 -2.90
C ASN A 156 -28.58 5.07 -3.19
N GLY A 157 -28.45 3.79 -3.57
CA GLY A 157 -27.25 3.16 -4.16
C GLY A 157 -25.94 3.12 -3.35
N THR A 158 -25.78 3.99 -2.34
CA THR A 158 -24.49 4.39 -1.76
C THR A 158 -24.18 3.70 -0.45
N LEU A 159 -25.18 3.23 0.30
CA LEU A 159 -25.01 2.64 1.63
C LEU A 159 -25.89 1.38 1.80
N PHE A 160 -25.34 0.35 2.45
CA PHE A 160 -26.04 -0.89 2.80
C PHE A 160 -25.95 -1.16 4.29
N VAL A 161 -27.10 -1.26 4.97
CA VAL A 161 -27.14 -1.60 6.40
C VAL A 161 -26.96 -3.10 6.58
N LEU A 162 -25.98 -3.50 7.39
CA LEU A 162 -25.63 -4.88 7.69
C LEU A 162 -26.52 -5.43 8.81
N SER A 163 -26.86 -6.71 8.75
CA SER A 163 -27.51 -7.39 9.89
C SER A 163 -26.49 -7.65 11.00
N ASP A 164 -26.96 -7.83 12.25
CA ASP A 164 -26.08 -8.18 13.38
C ASP A 164 -25.21 -9.41 13.11
N ALA A 165 -25.77 -10.40 12.39
CA ALA A 165 -25.05 -11.60 11.98
C ALA A 165 -23.93 -11.27 10.97
N ASP A 166 -24.20 -10.39 10.01
CA ASP A 166 -23.21 -9.94 9.04
C ASP A 166 -22.10 -9.15 9.73
N ILE A 167 -22.46 -8.21 10.61
CA ILE A 167 -21.52 -7.42 11.41
C ILE A 167 -20.59 -8.34 12.20
N LYS A 168 -21.17 -9.30 12.93
CA LYS A 168 -20.39 -10.25 13.72
C LYS A 168 -19.45 -11.07 12.84
N SER A 169 -19.92 -11.57 11.70
CA SER A 169 -19.08 -12.31 10.75
C SER A 169 -17.94 -11.48 10.18
N ILE A 170 -18.18 -10.19 9.93
CA ILE A 170 -17.19 -9.25 9.45
C ILE A 170 -16.17 -8.99 10.56
N ILE A 171 -16.59 -8.62 11.76
CA ILE A 171 -15.68 -8.39 12.90
C ILE A 171 -14.82 -9.62 13.18
N GLU A 172 -15.42 -10.82 13.27
CA GLU A 172 -14.70 -12.08 13.47
C GLU A 172 -13.69 -12.37 12.33
N SER A 173 -14.06 -12.05 11.08
CA SER A 173 -13.13 -12.21 9.95
C SER A 173 -11.90 -11.28 10.06
N TYR A 174 -12.05 -10.08 10.62
CA TYR A 174 -10.94 -9.14 10.79
C TYR A 174 -9.99 -9.53 11.91
N GLU A 175 -10.51 -10.08 13.00
CA GLU A 175 -9.65 -10.61 14.07
C GLU A 175 -8.70 -11.68 13.52
N HIS A 176 -9.16 -12.46 12.53
CA HIS A 176 -8.36 -13.49 11.86
C HIS A 176 -7.47 -12.98 10.70
N LEU A 177 -7.72 -11.80 10.13
CA LEU A 177 -6.88 -11.20 9.08
C LEU A 177 -5.66 -10.43 9.62
N THR A 178 -5.54 -10.27 10.95
CA THR A 178 -4.30 -9.76 11.53
C THR A 178 -3.19 -10.78 11.26
N VAL A 179 -2.38 -10.52 10.23
CA VAL A 179 -1.17 -11.30 9.99
C VAL A 179 -0.39 -11.25 11.30
N PRO A 180 -0.20 -12.38 11.99
CA PRO A 180 0.33 -12.33 13.33
C PRO A 180 1.74 -11.74 13.26
N SER A 181 2.13 -10.96 14.27
CA SER A 181 3.35 -10.14 14.20
C SER A 181 4.61 -10.93 13.83
N TRP A 182 4.67 -12.22 14.15
CA TRP A 182 5.74 -13.13 13.74
C TRP A 182 5.83 -13.34 12.21
N ALA A 183 4.72 -13.26 11.48
CA ALA A 183 4.69 -13.43 10.03
C ALA A 183 5.45 -12.31 9.31
N PHE A 184 5.36 -11.07 9.80
CA PHE A 184 6.19 -9.97 9.31
C PHE A 184 7.69 -10.26 9.53
N GLY A 185 8.04 -10.86 10.67
CA GLY A 185 9.40 -11.32 10.94
C GLY A 185 9.90 -12.33 9.91
N LEU A 186 9.09 -13.33 9.54
CA LEU A 186 9.46 -14.32 8.52
C LEU A 186 9.56 -13.71 7.12
N ILE A 187 8.65 -12.82 6.75
CA ILE A 187 8.70 -12.09 5.47
C ILE A 187 10.00 -11.28 5.38
N PHE A 188 10.35 -10.56 6.45
CA PHE A 188 11.58 -9.78 6.50
C PHE A 188 12.83 -10.65 6.36
N VAL A 189 12.90 -11.76 7.09
CA VAL A 189 14.02 -12.73 6.98
C VAL A 189 14.11 -13.29 5.56
N GLY A 190 12.98 -13.61 4.94
CA GLY A 190 12.91 -14.07 3.55
C GLY A 190 13.46 -13.03 2.57
N ILE A 191 13.04 -11.77 2.69
CA ILE A 191 13.53 -10.66 1.85
C ILE A 191 15.04 -10.47 2.02
N VAL A 192 15.54 -10.48 3.26
CA VAL A 192 16.99 -10.36 3.54
C VAL A 192 17.77 -11.52 2.94
N ALA A 193 17.27 -12.76 3.03
CA ALA A 193 17.92 -13.92 2.44
C ALA A 193 18.01 -13.82 0.90
N ILE A 194 16.94 -13.35 0.25
CA ILE A 194 16.91 -13.15 -1.21
C ILE A 194 17.86 -12.04 -1.65
N MET A 195 17.87 -10.92 -0.91
CA MET A 195 18.81 -9.80 -1.11
C MET A 195 20.26 -10.29 -1.01
N MET A 196 20.61 -11.00 0.06
CA MET A 196 21.95 -11.55 0.29
C MET A 196 22.34 -12.57 -0.78
N GLY A 197 21.43 -13.46 -1.17
CA GLY A 197 21.64 -14.43 -2.25
C GLY A 197 21.90 -13.74 -3.60
N SER A 198 21.15 -12.67 -3.90
CA SER A 198 21.32 -11.90 -5.13
C SER A 198 22.66 -11.17 -5.16
N LEU A 199 23.06 -10.52 -4.07
CA LEU A 199 24.37 -9.88 -3.92
C LEU A 199 25.51 -10.88 -4.08
N TYR A 200 25.38 -12.07 -3.48
CA TYR A 200 26.36 -13.14 -3.61
C TYR A 200 26.52 -13.59 -5.08
N LEU A 201 25.41 -13.76 -5.82
CA LEU A 201 25.46 -14.14 -7.23
C LEU A 201 26.09 -13.04 -8.10
N LEU A 202 25.78 -11.77 -7.85
CA LEU A 202 26.39 -10.63 -8.53
C LEU A 202 27.90 -10.54 -8.28
N ALA A 203 28.34 -10.69 -7.02
CA ALA A 203 29.75 -10.72 -6.65
C ALA A 203 30.47 -11.88 -7.35
N ARG A 204 29.88 -13.08 -7.37
CA ARG A 204 30.43 -14.25 -8.06
C ARG A 204 30.53 -14.04 -9.57
N TYR A 205 29.53 -13.42 -10.18
CA TYR A 205 29.55 -13.08 -11.60
C TYR A 205 30.65 -12.06 -11.92
N TRP A 206 30.77 -11.01 -11.11
CA TRP A 206 31.81 -9.98 -11.26
C TRP A 206 33.22 -10.56 -11.14
N LEU A 207 33.48 -11.43 -10.14
CA LEU A 207 34.76 -12.13 -9.99
C LEU A 207 35.10 -13.01 -11.20
N ARG A 208 34.11 -13.70 -11.78
CA ARG A 208 34.31 -14.48 -13.01
C ARG A 208 34.67 -13.59 -14.19
N SER A 209 34.01 -12.43 -14.32
CA SER A 209 34.32 -11.44 -15.36
C SER A 209 35.76 -10.92 -15.24
N ILE A 210 36.23 -10.63 -14.02
CA ILE A 210 37.63 -10.22 -13.79
C ILE A 210 38.60 -11.31 -14.20
N ARG A 211 38.35 -12.56 -13.78
CA ARG A 211 39.23 -13.69 -14.14
C ARG A 211 39.29 -13.90 -15.66
N ALA A 212 38.14 -13.82 -16.34
CA ALA A 212 38.08 -13.93 -17.79
C ALA A 212 38.89 -12.81 -18.48
N LYS A 213 38.78 -11.56 -18.00
CA LYS A 213 39.59 -10.45 -18.51
C LYS A 213 41.09 -10.64 -18.25
N ALA A 214 41.47 -11.18 -17.09
CA ALA A 214 42.86 -11.47 -16.76
C ALA A 214 43.45 -12.59 -17.64
N GLN A 215 42.69 -13.65 -17.88
CA GLN A 215 43.09 -14.74 -18.80
C GLN A 215 43.26 -14.22 -20.22
N ALA A 216 42.29 -13.45 -20.74
CA ALA A 216 42.38 -12.88 -22.07
C ALA A 216 43.61 -11.97 -22.25
N LYS A 217 44.02 -11.23 -21.21
CA LYS A 217 45.24 -10.44 -21.23
C LYS A 217 46.50 -11.30 -21.24
N ALA A 218 46.54 -12.37 -20.44
CA ALA A 218 47.68 -13.28 -20.41
C ALA A 218 47.87 -14.01 -21.76
N ASP A 219 46.78 -14.43 -22.38
CA ASP A 219 46.81 -15.08 -23.70
C ASP A 219 47.31 -14.11 -24.80
N ASP A 220 46.96 -12.82 -24.73
CA ASP A 220 47.44 -11.78 -25.65
C ASP A 220 48.95 -11.49 -25.47
N GLU A 221 49.42 -11.46 -24.22
CA GLU A 221 50.85 -11.36 -23.90
C GLU A 221 51.62 -12.57 -24.45
N GLU A 222 51.15 -13.81 -24.23
CA GLU A 222 51.78 -15.03 -24.77
C GLU A 222 51.83 -15.01 -26.30
N ARG A 223 50.73 -14.62 -26.96
CA ARG A 223 50.68 -14.47 -28.41
C ARG A 223 51.65 -13.42 -28.93
N SER A 224 51.85 -12.32 -28.20
CA SER A 224 52.81 -11.28 -28.58
C SER A 224 54.26 -11.80 -28.55
N TRP A 225 54.62 -12.58 -27.52
CA TRP A 225 55.93 -13.24 -27.42
C TRP A 225 56.16 -14.25 -28.55
N GLU A 226 55.15 -15.05 -28.90
CA GLU A 226 55.25 -15.98 -30.03
C GLU A 226 55.54 -15.25 -31.35
N LEU A 227 54.84 -14.16 -31.62
CA LEU A 227 55.03 -13.36 -32.84
C LEU A 227 56.44 -12.74 -32.91
N GLU A 228 56.95 -12.21 -31.79
CA GLU A 228 58.33 -11.70 -31.71
C GLU A 228 59.38 -12.81 -31.91
N SER A 229 59.14 -14.00 -31.34
CA SER A 229 60.04 -15.15 -31.50
C SER A 229 60.10 -15.66 -32.95
N VAL A 230 58.99 -15.60 -33.68
CA VAL A 230 58.94 -15.97 -35.11
C VAL A 230 59.65 -14.92 -35.96
N SER A 231 59.39 -13.63 -35.69
CA SER A 231 60.04 -12.50 -36.39
C SER A 231 61.57 -12.54 -36.26
N SER A 232 62.08 -12.81 -35.06
CA SER A 232 63.53 -12.92 -34.82
C SER A 232 64.18 -14.10 -35.56
N LYS A 233 63.52 -15.26 -35.66
CA LYS A 233 64.00 -16.40 -36.44
C LYS A 233 64.11 -16.10 -37.93
N THR A 234 63.11 -15.43 -38.52
CA THR A 234 63.14 -15.06 -39.94
C THR A 234 64.27 -14.10 -40.31
N LEU A 235 64.68 -13.21 -39.39
CA LEU A 235 65.81 -12.30 -39.61
C LEU A 235 67.17 -13.02 -39.66
N VAL A 236 67.32 -14.09 -38.88
CA VAL A 236 68.58 -14.86 -38.84
C VAL A 236 68.76 -15.74 -40.08
N GLU A 237 67.67 -16.34 -40.59
CA GLU A 237 67.73 -17.22 -41.76
C GLU A 237 67.86 -16.45 -43.10
N GLY A 238 67.43 -15.18 -43.12
CA GLY A 238 67.47 -14.30 -44.30
C GLY A 238 68.78 -13.53 -44.51
N GLN A 239 69.75 -13.64 -43.61
CA GLN A 239 71.08 -13.03 -43.82
C GLN A 239 71.83 -13.81 -44.90
N PRO A 240 72.22 -13.18 -46.02
CA PRO A 240 73.00 -13.84 -47.05
C PRO A 240 74.29 -14.37 -46.42
N ARG A 241 74.53 -15.68 -46.51
CA ARG A 241 75.74 -16.31 -45.98
C ARG A 241 76.95 -15.57 -46.56
N ALA A 242 77.72 -14.92 -45.69
CA ALA A 242 78.96 -14.28 -46.07
C ALA A 242 79.85 -15.31 -46.80
N PRO A 243 80.44 -14.96 -47.95
CA PRO A 243 81.30 -15.87 -48.68
C PRO A 243 82.45 -16.30 -47.77
N VAL A 244 82.58 -17.61 -47.56
CA VAL A 244 83.65 -18.22 -46.78
C VAL A 244 84.97 -17.86 -47.44
N ARG A 245 85.72 -16.91 -46.86
CA ARG A 245 87.09 -16.63 -47.27
C ARG A 245 87.94 -17.85 -46.92
N ARG A 246 88.42 -18.52 -47.96
CA ARG A 246 89.41 -19.59 -47.89
C ARG A 246 90.67 -18.98 -47.26
N ALA A 247 91.11 -19.51 -46.12
CA ALA A 247 92.32 -19.06 -45.46
C ALA A 247 93.54 -19.50 -46.29
N ASP A 248 94.36 -18.54 -46.71
CA ASP A 248 95.62 -18.80 -47.37
C ASP A 248 96.69 -19.23 -46.34
N PRO A 249 97.69 -20.04 -46.73
CA PRO A 249 98.68 -20.59 -45.81
C PRO A 249 99.66 -19.52 -45.31
N PHE A 250 99.96 -19.57 -44.01
CA PHE A 250 101.00 -18.79 -43.35
C PHE A 250 102.39 -19.14 -43.93
N GLU A 251 103.04 -18.17 -44.59
CA GLU A 251 104.48 -18.21 -44.87
C GLU A 251 105.25 -17.23 -43.97
N GLY A 252 106.31 -17.73 -43.34
CA GLY A 252 107.57 -16.99 -43.17
C GLY A 252 107.77 -16.13 -41.91
N PHE A 253 108.38 -16.72 -40.89
CA PHE A 253 109.20 -16.00 -39.90
C PHE A 253 110.66 -15.97 -40.38
N PRO A 254 111.37 -14.83 -40.37
CA PRO A 254 112.82 -14.80 -40.34
C PRO A 254 113.36 -14.49 -38.94
N ILE A 255 114.62 -14.90 -38.80
CA ILE A 255 115.50 -15.00 -37.63
C ILE A 255 116.09 -13.64 -37.28
#